data_AF-Q9P9R9-F1
#
_entry.id   AF-Q9P9R9-F1
#
_cell.length_a   1.000
_cell.length_b   1.000
_cell.length_c   1.000
_cell.angle_alpha   90.00
_cell.angle_beta   90.00
_cell.angle_gamma   90.00
#
_symmetry.space_group_name_H-M   'P 1'
#
loop_
_entity.id
_entity.type
_entity.pdbx_description
1 polymer ?
#
loop_
_entity_poly.entity_id
_entity_poly.type
_entity_poly.pdbx_seq_one_letter_code
_entity_poly.pdbx_strand_id
1 'polypeptide(L)'
;MQNILSTPLGSRIMRRDYGSRLPHLLDAPITRALEMELYAATAQALAAHEPRIRLRQVTARATASGTVILDLIAQYLPAGKTVTLDGIQVR
;
A
#
# COMPACT_ATOMS: atom_id res chain seq x y z
N MET A 1 -7.08 -6.60 -0.27
CA MET A 1 -6.14 -5.52 0.12
C MET A 1 -5.54 -4.83 -1.09
N GLN A 2 -5.17 -5.57 -2.15
CA GLN A 2 -4.72 -5.00 -3.42
C GLN A 2 -5.60 -3.85 -3.92
N ASN A 3 -6.92 -4.04 -3.98
CA ASN A 3 -7.85 -3.01 -4.48
C ASN A 3 -7.81 -1.70 -3.68
N ILE A 4 -7.48 -1.73 -2.38
CA ILE A 4 -7.37 -0.52 -1.57
C ILE A 4 -6.09 0.22 -1.95
N LEU A 5 -4.98 -0.51 -2.04
CA LEU A 5 -3.65 0.05 -2.30
C LEU A 5 -3.51 0.56 -3.73
N SER A 6 -4.13 -0.11 -4.71
CA SER A 6 -4.08 0.28 -6.12
C SER A 6 -5.13 1.32 -6.54
N THR A 7 -6.11 1.64 -5.69
CA THR A 7 -7.12 2.66 -6.01
C THR A 7 -6.64 4.04 -5.55
N PRO A 8 -6.53 5.05 -6.43
CA PRO A 8 -6.22 6.42 -6.01
C PRO A 8 -7.33 6.97 -5.11
N LEU A 9 -6.94 7.62 -4.00
CA LEU A 9 -7.88 8.32 -3.12
C LEU A 9 -8.74 9.34 -3.93
N GLY A 10 -10.03 9.42 -3.64
CA GLY A 10 -10.94 10.36 -4.32
C GLY A 10 -11.44 9.90 -5.70
N SER A 11 -10.89 8.82 -6.27
CA SER A 11 -11.30 8.32 -7.59
C SER A 11 -12.72 7.75 -7.64
N ARG A 12 -13.27 7.33 -6.50
CA ARG A 12 -14.62 6.75 -6.41
C ARG A 12 -15.65 7.77 -5.95
N ILE A 13 -16.57 8.16 -6.83
CA ILE A 13 -17.57 9.21 -6.61
C ILE A 13 -18.40 8.99 -5.33
N MET A 14 -18.84 7.75 -5.07
CA MET A 14 -19.64 7.41 -3.88
C MET A 14 -18.82 6.92 -2.68
N ARG A 15 -17.50 6.79 -2.83
CA ARG A 15 -16.58 6.29 -1.77
C ARG A 15 -15.26 7.03 -1.87
N ARG A 16 -15.29 8.36 -1.75
CA ARG A 16 -14.11 9.21 -1.96
C ARG A 16 -12.96 8.87 -1.02
N ASP A 17 -13.28 8.45 0.19
CA ASP A 17 -12.28 8.06 1.18
C ASP A 17 -11.66 6.68 0.90
N TYR A 18 -12.20 5.91 -0.06
CA TYR A 18 -11.67 4.60 -0.42
C TYR A 18 -10.45 4.71 -1.32
N GLY A 19 -9.35 4.13 -0.87
CA GLY A 19 -8.15 3.93 -1.69
C GLY A 19 -6.89 4.19 -0.90
N SER A 20 -5.85 4.63 -1.60
CA SER A 20 -4.58 5.02 -1.03
C SER A 20 -3.96 6.20 -1.77
N ARG A 21 -2.96 6.82 -1.14
CA ARG A 21 -2.11 7.82 -1.78
C ARG A 21 -0.95 7.19 -2.57
N LEU A 22 -0.79 5.86 -2.54
CA LEU A 22 0.34 5.16 -3.19
C LEU A 22 0.48 5.46 -4.68
N PRO A 23 -0.60 5.50 -5.50
CA PRO A 23 -0.44 5.78 -6.93
C PRO A 23 0.25 7.13 -7.21
N HIS A 24 0.04 8.14 -6.37
CA HIS A 24 0.66 9.47 -6.52
C HIS A 24 2.14 9.50 -6.12
N LEU A 25 2.63 8.48 -5.42
CA LEU A 25 4.02 8.38 -4.96
C LEU A 25 4.91 7.63 -5.96
N LEU A 26 4.32 6.92 -6.93
CA LEU A 26 5.08 6.07 -7.85
C LEU A 26 5.85 6.84 -8.92
N ASP A 27 5.50 8.11 -9.15
CA ASP A 27 6.17 9.00 -10.11
C ASP A 27 7.50 9.54 -9.55
N ALA A 28 7.77 9.35 -8.26
CA ALA A 28 8.99 9.82 -7.60
C ALA A 28 10.13 8.79 -7.66
N PRO A 29 11.40 9.23 -7.71
CA PRO A 29 12.54 8.32 -7.63
C PRO A 29 12.59 7.60 -6.27
N ILE A 30 12.93 6.31 -6.27
CA ILE A 30 13.06 5.51 -5.05
C ILE A 30 14.22 6.03 -4.20
N THR A 31 13.86 6.79 -3.17
CA THR A 31 14.76 7.31 -2.14
C THR A 31 14.31 6.80 -0.79
N ARG A 32 15.17 6.89 0.24
CA ARG A 32 14.79 6.55 1.61
C ARG A 32 13.59 7.37 2.12
N ALA A 33 13.46 8.62 1.66
CA ALA A 33 12.29 9.45 1.96
C ALA A 33 11.03 8.85 1.33
N LEU A 34 11.10 8.45 0.06
CA LEU A 34 9.98 7.79 -0.62
C LEU A 34 9.58 6.47 0.06
N GLU A 35 10.54 5.67 0.50
CA GLU A 35 10.24 4.43 1.24
C GLU A 35 9.42 4.71 2.51
N MET A 36 9.76 5.77 3.25
CA MET A 36 8.97 6.18 4.42
C MET A 36 7.57 6.67 4.04
N GLU A 37 7.43 7.40 2.94
CA GLU A 37 6.13 7.85 2.45
C GLU A 37 5.27 6.67 1.96
N LEU A 38 5.85 5.71 1.25
CA LEU A 38 5.17 4.48 0.82
C LEU A 38 4.71 3.67 2.03
N TYR A 39 5.54 3.55 3.06
CA TYR A 39 5.15 2.92 4.32
C TYR A 39 3.97 3.65 4.96
N ALA A 40 4.06 4.98 5.10
CA ALA A 40 3.01 5.78 5.72
C ALA A 40 1.68 5.72 4.94
N ALA A 41 1.73 5.85 3.61
CA ALA A 41 0.56 5.77 2.75
C ALA A 41 -0.12 4.39 2.80
N THR A 42 0.69 3.32 2.81
CA THR A 42 0.19 1.95 2.97
C THR A 42 -0.46 1.76 4.34
N ALA A 43 0.22 2.19 5.41
CA ALA A 43 -0.27 2.07 6.78
C ALA A 43 -1.60 2.81 6.97
N GLN A 44 -1.71 4.03 6.43
CA GLN A 44 -2.93 4.83 6.49
C GLN A 44 -4.09 4.17 5.76
N ALA A 45 -3.85 3.69 4.54
CA ALA A 45 -4.89 3.03 3.74
C ALA A 45 -5.39 1.74 4.41
N LEU A 46 -4.48 0.94 4.98
CA LEU A 46 -4.85 -0.25 5.74
C LEU A 46 -5.56 0.10 7.05
N ALA A 47 -5.12 1.12 7.79
CA ALA A 47 -5.81 1.54 9.02
C ALA A 47 -7.24 2.02 8.76
N ALA A 48 -7.48 2.73 7.65
CA ALA A 48 -8.79 3.26 7.29
C ALA A 48 -9.76 2.18 6.80
N HIS A 49 -9.26 1.15 6.10
CA HIS A 49 -10.12 0.20 5.39
C HIS A 49 -9.99 -1.26 5.85
N GLU A 50 -8.95 -1.59 6.61
CA GLU A 50 -8.67 -2.94 7.11
C GLU A 50 -8.02 -2.90 8.50
N PRO A 51 -8.72 -2.42 9.54
CA PRO A 51 -8.17 -2.24 10.90
C PRO A 51 -7.76 -3.56 11.59
N ARG A 52 -8.14 -4.71 11.02
CA ARG A 52 -7.76 -6.05 11.48
C ARG A 52 -6.33 -6.42 11.09
N ILE A 53 -5.66 -5.61 10.28
CA ILE A 53 -4.32 -5.85 9.76
C ILE A 53 -3.38 -4.77 10.28
N ARG A 54 -2.28 -5.21 10.89
CA ARG A 54 -1.20 -4.32 11.35
C ARG A 54 0.02 -4.48 10.44
N LEU A 55 0.33 -3.43 9.69
CA LEU A 55 1.50 -3.39 8.83
C LEU A 55 2.80 -3.50 9.65
N ARG A 56 3.75 -4.32 9.19
CA ARG A 56 5.07 -4.51 9.81
C ARG A 56 6.19 -4.00 8.91
N GLN A 57 6.12 -4.31 7.63
CA GLN A 57 7.14 -3.91 6.66
C GLN A 57 6.50 -3.68 5.28
N VAL A 58 7.09 -2.74 4.54
CA VAL A 58 6.80 -2.50 3.12
C VAL A 58 8.13 -2.49 2.38
N THR A 59 8.20 -3.23 1.29
CA THR A 59 9.31 -3.22 0.35
C THR A 59 8.76 -2.83 -1.01
N ALA A 60 9.36 -1.84 -1.65
CA ALA A 60 8.97 -1.40 -2.99
C ALA A 60 10.05 -1.77 -4.01
N ARG A 61 9.64 -2.31 -5.16
CA ARG A 61 10.51 -2.58 -6.30
C ARG A 61 9.91 -1.98 -7.55
N ALA A 62 10.63 -1.07 -8.21
CA ALA A 62 10.27 -0.60 -9.54
C ALA A 62 10.56 -1.67 -10.59
N THR A 63 9.65 -1.85 -11.54
CA THR A 63 9.87 -2.67 -12.73
C THR A 63 10.28 -1.78 -13.90
N ALA A 64 10.96 -2.37 -14.90
CA ALA A 64 11.33 -1.67 -16.13
C ALA A 64 10.12 -1.16 -16.94
N SER A 65 8.90 -1.64 -16.63
CA SER A 65 7.64 -1.23 -17.26
C SER A 65 6.95 -0.04 -16.56
N GLY A 66 7.62 0.65 -15.64
CA GLY A 66 7.04 1.77 -14.88
C GLY A 66 5.97 1.33 -13.88
N THR A 67 5.90 0.05 -13.55
CA THR A 67 5.01 -0.47 -12.50
C THR A 67 5.80 -0.61 -11.21
N VAL A 68 5.18 -0.32 -10.07
CA VAL A 68 5.80 -0.59 -8.77
C VAL A 68 5.16 -1.82 -8.15
N ILE A 69 6.00 -2.77 -7.75
CA ILE A 69 5.61 -3.95 -7.01
C ILE A 69 5.89 -3.69 -5.54
N LEU A 70 4.84 -3.79 -4.72
CA LEU A 70 4.93 -3.72 -3.27
C LEU A 70 4.83 -5.12 -2.68
N ASP A 71 5.81 -5.47 -1.85
CA ASP A 71 5.74 -6.63 -0.96
C ASP A 71 5.53 -6.13 0.46
N LEU A 72 4.58 -6.73 1.17
CA LEU A 72 4.21 -6.31 2.52
C LEU A 72 4.25 -7.48 3.48
N ILE A 73 4.76 -7.22 4.68
CA ILE A 73 4.62 -8.12 5.82
C ILE A 73 3.67 -7.43 6.79
N ALA A 74 2.61 -8.12 7.15
CA ALA A 74 1.62 -7.62 8.09
C ALA A 74 1.21 -8.69 9.10
N GLN A 75 0.55 -8.29 10.17
CA GLN A 75 0.00 -9.20 11.18
C GLN A 75 -1.51 -9.08 11.18
N TYR A 76 -2.20 -10.22 11.07
CA TYR A 76 -3.64 -10.31 11.25
C TYR A 76 -3.94 -10.38 12.74
N LEU A 77 -4.51 -9.30 13.29
CA LEU A 77 -4.72 -9.12 14.72
C LEU A 77 -5.64 -10.18 15.35
N PRO A 78 -6.76 -10.60 14.73
CA PRO A 78 -7.67 -11.57 15.36
C PRO A 78 -7.04 -12.95 15.61
N ALA A 79 -6.09 -13.39 14.78
CA ALA A 79 -5.42 -14.68 14.95
C ALA A 79 -3.95 -14.56 15.39
N GLY A 80 -3.42 -13.34 15.51
CA GLY A 80 -2.01 -13.06 15.75
C GLY A 80 -1.05 -13.51 14.64
N LYS A 81 -1.55 -14.03 13.52
CA LYS A 81 -0.75 -14.63 12.44
C LYS A 81 -0.07 -13.58 11.57
N THR A 82 1.17 -13.83 11.19
CA THR A 82 1.86 -13.04 10.16
C THR A 82 1.30 -13.42 8.79
N VAL A 83 1.00 -12.41 7.99
CA VAL A 83 0.52 -12.51 6.62
C VAL A 83 1.51 -11.77 5.73
N THR A 84 2.04 -12.48 4.75
CA THR A 84 2.85 -11.89 3.69
C THR A 84 1.95 -11.61 2.49
N LEU A 85 2.03 -10.41 1.95
CA LEU A 85 1.30 -9.95 0.79
C LEU A 85 2.33 -9.60 -0.28
N ASP A 86 2.62 -10.57 -1.14
CA ASP A 86 3.63 -10.41 -2.18
C ASP A 86 3.01 -9.93 -3.49
N GLY A 87 3.77 -9.16 -4.26
CA GLY A 87 3.41 -8.89 -5.65
C GLY A 87 2.26 -7.90 -5.85
N ILE A 88 2.00 -7.00 -4.90
CA ILE A 88 0.95 -5.99 -5.09
C ILE A 88 1.42 -4.99 -6.14
N GLN A 89 0.86 -5.12 -7.35
CA GLN A 89 1.10 -4.20 -8.45
C GLN A 89 0.26 -2.94 -8.27
N VAL A 90 0.94 -1.80 -8.25
CA VAL A 90 0.33 -0.48 -8.30
C VAL A 90 0.78 0.17 -9.61
N ARG A 91 -0.20 0.68 -10.36
CA ARG A 91 -0.05 1.37 -11.66
C ARG A 91 -0.70 2.73 -11.56
#